data_AF-A0A953VZK0-F1
#
_entry.id   AF-A0A953VZK0-F1
#
_cell.length_a   1.000
_cell.length_b   1.000
_cell.length_c   1.000
_cell.angle_alpha   90.00
_cell.angle_beta   90.00
_cell.angle_gamma   90.00
#
_symmetry.space_group_name_H-M   'P 1'
#
loop_
_entity.id
_entity.type
_entity.pdbx_description
1 polymer ?
#
loop_
_entity_poly.entity_id
_entity_poly.type
_entity_poly.pdbx_seq_one_letter_code
_entity_poly.pdbx_strand_id
1 'polypeptide(L)'
;MTYFSKALSSAAVAALIALTAGQAMATEFRIAVGDGAGGSQEALGNAFIAALQEQTGGAHTGKLFLNGQLGSEEDTVTAAALGTLDFSILAINNVTPFSP
;
A
#
# COMPACT_ATOMS: atom_id res chain seq x y z
N MET A 1 -43.44 15.90 -22.27
CA MET A 1 -42.47 16.39 -21.26
C MET A 1 -42.04 15.32 -20.25
N THR A 2 -42.85 14.30 -19.96
CA THR A 2 -42.64 13.32 -18.87
C THR A 2 -41.56 12.25 -19.11
N TYR A 3 -41.24 11.94 -20.38
CA TYR A 3 -40.22 10.94 -20.73
C TYR A 3 -38.81 11.53 -20.76
N PHE A 4 -38.69 12.80 -21.16
CA PHE A 4 -37.43 13.54 -21.20
C PHE A 4 -36.88 13.78 -19.79
N SER A 5 -37.75 14.08 -18.82
CA SER A 5 -37.37 14.23 -17.42
C SER A 5 -36.91 12.91 -16.79
N LYS A 6 -37.57 11.78 -17.08
CA LYS A 6 -37.12 10.46 -16.62
C LYS A 6 -35.77 10.04 -17.21
N ALA A 7 -35.56 10.26 -18.51
CA ALA A 7 -34.29 9.97 -19.17
C ALA A 7 -33.13 10.81 -18.59
N LEU A 8 -33.39 12.09 -18.29
CA LEU A 8 -32.42 12.98 -17.66
C LEU A 8 -32.08 12.55 -16.23
N SER A 9 -33.08 12.11 -15.46
CA SER A 9 -32.87 11.56 -14.11
C SER A 9 -32.06 10.25 -14.13
N SER A 10 -32.33 9.35 -15.07
CA SER A 10 -31.57 8.10 -15.21
C SER A 10 -30.12 8.34 -15.64
N ALA A 11 -29.89 9.29 -16.55
CA ALA A 11 -28.54 9.69 -16.96
C ALA A 11 -27.75 10.33 -15.81
N ALA A 12 -28.39 11.14 -14.97
CA ALA A 12 -27.76 11.74 -13.79
C ALA A 12 -27.33 10.69 -12.75
N VAL A 13 -28.15 9.66 -12.52
CA VAL A 13 -27.80 8.55 -11.61
C VAL A 13 -26.65 7.72 -12.17
N ALA A 14 -26.66 7.40 -13.46
CA ALA A 14 -25.55 6.69 -14.11
C ALA A 14 -24.24 7.49 -14.07
N ALA A 15 -24.30 8.81 -14.26
CA ALA A 15 -23.14 9.69 -14.13
C ALA A 15 -22.60 9.73 -12.69
N LEU A 16 -23.47 9.75 -11.68
CA LEU A 16 -23.05 9.70 -10.27
C LEU A 16 -22.33 8.38 -9.93
N ILE A 17 -22.85 7.25 -10.39
CA ILE A 17 -22.24 5.93 -10.17
C ILE A 17 -20.88 5.83 -10.89
N ALA A 18 -20.77 6.39 -12.09
CA ALA A 18 -19.50 6.46 -12.81
C ALA A 18 -18.46 7.35 -12.09
N LEU A 19 -18.90 8.42 -11.40
CA LEU A 19 -18.03 9.26 -10.58
C LEU A 19 -17.50 8.54 -9.33
N THR A 20 -18.28 7.63 -8.74
CA THR A 20 -17.85 6.89 -7.54
C THR A 20 -17.06 5.62 -7.87
N ALA A 21 -17.27 5.02 -9.04
CA ALA A 21 -16.56 3.81 -9.47
C ALA A 21 -15.04 4.02 -9.66
N GLY A 22 -14.60 5.27 -9.88
CA GLY A 22 -13.20 5.64 -10.08
C GLY A 22 -12.45 6.09 -8.82
N GLN A 23 -13.12 6.18 -7.67
CA GLN A 23 -12.43 6.38 -6.39
C GLN A 23 -11.82 5.04 -5.95
N ALA A 24 -10.75 4.64 -6.63
CA ALA A 24 -9.87 3.59 -6.15
C ALA A 24 -9.52 3.92 -4.69
N MET A 25 -9.85 3.00 -3.78
CA MET A 25 -9.52 3.15 -2.36
C MET A 25 -8.00 3.25 -2.26
N ALA A 26 -7.51 4.48 -2.06
CA ALA A 26 -6.08 4.71 -1.92
C ALA A 26 -5.59 3.89 -0.72
N THR A 27 -4.83 2.84 -1.00
CA THR A 27 -4.32 1.94 0.06
C THR A 27 -2.92 2.41 0.44
N GLU A 28 -2.75 2.75 1.71
CA GLU A 28 -1.43 3.00 2.30
C GLU A 28 -0.90 1.70 2.92
N PHE A 29 0.06 1.06 2.27
CA PHE A 29 0.69 -0.15 2.77
C PHE A 29 1.69 0.15 3.88
N ARG A 30 1.69 -0.66 4.94
CA ARG A 30 2.66 -0.56 6.04
C ARG A 30 3.89 -1.40 5.72
N ILE A 31 5.05 -0.76 5.78
CA ILE A 31 6.33 -1.37 5.39
C ILE A 31 7.27 -1.32 6.59
N ALA A 32 7.64 -2.49 7.11
CA ALA A 32 8.63 -2.58 8.18
C ALA A 32 10.05 -2.46 7.62
N VAL A 33 10.89 -1.71 8.34
CA VAL A 33 12.28 -1.43 7.97
C VAL A 33 13.18 -1.57 9.21
N GLY A 34 14.21 -2.42 9.10
CA GLY A 34 15.16 -2.67 10.19
C GLY A 34 16.14 -1.52 10.39
N ASP A 35 16.65 -0.94 9.31
CA ASP A 35 17.59 0.20 9.37
C ASP A 35 16.95 1.45 10.00
N GLY A 36 17.81 2.31 10.53
CA GLY A 36 17.42 3.64 10.95
C GLY A 36 17.24 4.64 9.80
N ALA A 37 16.69 5.81 10.12
CA ALA A 37 16.62 6.94 9.19
C ALA A 37 18.01 7.33 8.64
N GLY A 38 18.05 7.66 7.35
CA GLY A 38 19.24 7.84 6.52
C GLY A 38 19.86 6.53 6.01
N GLY A 39 19.30 5.37 6.38
CA GLY A 39 19.83 4.05 6.07
C GLY A 39 19.53 3.57 4.65
N SER A 40 20.18 2.46 4.29
CA SER A 40 20.04 1.85 2.96
C SER A 40 18.63 1.27 2.74
N GLN A 41 18.05 0.64 3.75
CA GLN A 41 16.71 0.09 3.64
C GLN A 41 15.63 1.19 3.57
N GLU A 42 15.84 2.35 4.22
CA GLU A 42 14.94 3.50 4.04
C GLU A 42 14.97 4.01 2.59
N ALA A 43 16.17 4.16 2.02
CA ALA A 43 16.32 4.58 0.62
C ALA A 43 15.62 3.60 -0.34
N LEU A 44 15.77 2.29 -0.10
CA LEU A 44 15.05 1.26 -0.85
C LEU A 44 13.53 1.37 -0.68
N GLY A 45 13.04 1.52 0.55
CA GLY A 45 11.62 1.67 0.85
C GLY A 45 11.01 2.88 0.16
N ASN A 46 11.69 4.03 0.18
CA ASN A 46 11.26 5.24 -0.50
C ASN A 46 11.23 5.06 -2.03
N ALA A 47 12.24 4.41 -2.61
CA ALA A 47 12.26 4.10 -4.04
C ALA A 47 11.12 3.16 -4.44
N PHE A 48 10.83 2.14 -3.61
CA PHE A 48 9.69 1.25 -3.81
C PHE A 48 8.36 2.00 -3.76
N ILE A 49 8.14 2.87 -2.77
CA ILE A 49 6.91 3.67 -2.65
C ILE A 49 6.73 4.57 -3.88
N ALA A 50 7.80 5.24 -4.34
CA ALA A 50 7.74 6.08 -5.53
C ALA A 50 7.34 5.27 -6.77
N ALA A 51 7.97 4.11 -6.98
CA ALA A 51 7.62 3.22 -8.08
C ALA A 51 6.18 2.69 -7.96
N LEU A 52 5.73 2.32 -6.76
CA LEU A 52 4.36 1.86 -6.50
C LEU A 52 3.35 2.95 -6.87
N GLN A 53 3.57 4.18 -6.43
CA GLN A 53 2.70 5.31 -6.76
C GLN A 53 2.65 5.56 -8.26
N GLU A 54 3.80 5.57 -8.94
CA GLU A 54 3.88 5.76 -10.39
C GLU A 54 3.11 4.66 -11.15
N GLN A 55 3.40 3.39 -10.87
CA GLN A 55 2.84 2.26 -11.59
C GLN A 55 1.33 2.08 -11.35
N THR A 56 0.82 2.62 -10.25
CA THR A 56 -0.59 2.50 -9.85
C THR A 56 -1.39 3.78 -10.14
N GLY A 57 -0.79 4.78 -10.80
CA GLY A 57 -1.44 6.06 -11.05
C GLY A 57 -1.86 6.78 -9.76
N GLY A 58 -1.10 6.59 -8.68
CA GLY A 58 -1.38 7.14 -7.35
C GLY A 58 -2.43 6.39 -6.53
N ALA A 59 -2.97 5.27 -7.03
CA ALA A 59 -3.97 4.48 -6.30
C ALA A 59 -3.39 3.77 -5.06
N HIS A 60 -2.07 3.57 -5.00
CA HIS A 60 -1.41 2.95 -3.86
C HIS A 60 -0.20 3.76 -3.40
N THR A 61 0.04 3.77 -2.09
CA THR A 61 1.21 4.39 -1.46
C THR A 61 1.71 3.49 -0.33
N GLY A 62 2.77 3.89 0.35
CA GLY A 62 3.26 3.18 1.52
C GLY A 62 3.77 4.10 2.61
N LYS A 63 3.86 3.54 3.82
CA LYS A 63 4.41 4.16 5.01
C LYS A 63 5.52 3.29 5.58
N LEU A 64 6.70 3.88 5.72
CA LEU A 64 7.86 3.22 6.33
C LEU A 64 7.79 3.32 7.86
N PHE A 65 8.04 2.19 8.52
CA PHE A 65 8.24 2.09 9.97
C PHE A 65 9.69 1.69 10.22
N LEU A 66 10.53 2.71 10.42
CA LEU A 66 11.99 2.59 10.51
C LEU A 66 12.44 2.06 11.87
N ASN A 67 13.73 1.75 12.00
CA ASN A 67 14.39 1.39 13.26
C ASN A 67 13.75 0.18 13.97
N GLY A 68 13.18 -0.77 13.22
CA GLY A 68 12.54 -1.95 13.83
C GLY A 68 11.32 -1.60 14.71
N GLN A 69 10.64 -0.47 14.44
CA GLN A 69 9.47 -0.02 15.22
C GLN A 69 8.34 -1.05 15.32
N LEU A 70 8.30 -2.03 14.41
CA LEU A 70 7.27 -3.06 14.34
C LEU A 70 7.74 -4.43 14.84
N GLY A 71 8.93 -4.52 15.44
CA GLY A 71 9.51 -5.77 15.94
C GLY A 71 10.82 -6.15 15.26
N SER A 72 11.33 -7.34 15.58
CA SER A 72 12.49 -7.91 14.89
C SER A 72 12.15 -8.29 13.44
N GLU A 73 13.16 -8.58 12.63
CA GLU A 73 12.93 -9.02 11.25
C GLU A 73 12.23 -10.40 11.19
N GLU A 74 12.38 -11.25 12.22
CA GLU A 74 11.60 -12.49 12.34
C GLU A 74 10.12 -12.22 12.68
N ASP A 75 9.87 -11.26 13.58
CA ASP A 75 8.52 -10.84 13.94
C ASP A 75 7.78 -10.30 12.71
N THR A 76 8.46 -9.49 11.89
CA THR A 76 7.85 -8.87 10.70
C THR A 76 7.63 -9.86 9.56
N VAL A 77 8.48 -10.87 9.40
CA VAL A 77 8.21 -12.01 8.49
C VAL A 77 6.93 -12.73 8.91
N THR A 78 6.78 -13.00 10.20
CA THR A 78 5.58 -13.64 10.74
C THR A 78 4.35 -12.76 10.57
N ALA A 79 4.46 -11.46 10.86
CA ALA A 79 3.36 -10.51 10.69
C ALA A 79 2.92 -10.39 9.22
N ALA A 80 3.86 -10.39 8.28
CA ALA A 80 3.57 -10.40 6.85
C ALA A 80 2.86 -11.70 6.43
N ALA A 81 3.30 -12.85 6.94
CA ALA A 81 2.64 -14.13 6.69
C ALA A 81 1.20 -14.19 7.25
N LEU A 82 0.94 -13.53 8.38
CA LEU A 82 -0.40 -13.42 8.98
C LEU A 82 -1.28 -12.33 8.34
N GLY A 83 -0.73 -11.51 7.42
CA GLY A 83 -1.43 -10.38 6.82
C GLY A 83 -1.65 -9.19 7.78
N THR A 84 -0.97 -9.17 8.92
CA THR A 84 -1.02 -8.05 9.88
C THR A 84 0.05 -7.00 9.62
N LEU A 85 0.93 -7.23 8.63
CA LEU A 85 1.86 -6.29 8.01
C LEU A 85 1.81 -6.50 6.49
N ASP A 86 1.95 -5.43 5.70
CA ASP A 86 1.83 -5.52 4.24
C ASP A 86 3.16 -5.91 3.58
N PHE A 87 4.26 -5.27 3.98
CA PHE A 87 5.61 -5.57 3.49
C PHE A 87 6.65 -5.51 4.60
N SER A 88 7.72 -6.30 4.46
CA SER A 88 8.92 -6.21 5.29
C SER A 88 10.17 -6.16 4.40
N ILE A 89 11.04 -5.19 4.65
CA ILE A 89 12.40 -5.17 4.10
C ILE A 89 13.30 -5.93 5.08
N LEU A 90 14.10 -6.85 4.56
CA LEU A 90 14.83 -7.82 5.38
C LEU A 90 16.30 -7.87 4.96
N ALA A 91 17.20 -7.90 5.94
CA ALA A 91 18.57 -8.30 5.70
C ALA A 91 18.64 -9.84 5.64
N ILE A 92 19.11 -10.38 4.50
CA ILE A 92 19.05 -11.84 4.26
C ILE A 92 19.79 -12.66 5.34
N ASN A 93 20.87 -12.12 5.89
CA ASN A 93 21.67 -12.76 6.94
C ASN A 93 20.94 -12.86 8.30
N ASN A 94 19.88 -12.09 8.52
CA ASN A 94 19.09 -12.15 9.75
C ASN A 94 17.98 -13.21 9.68
N VAL A 95 17.46 -13.50 8.47
CA VAL A 95 16.33 -14.43 8.29
C VAL A 95 16.78 -15.83 7.87
N THR A 96 17.92 -15.94 7.18
CA THR A 96 18.42 -17.24 6.68
C THR A 96 18.59 -18.35 7.73
N PRO A 97 19.02 -18.08 8.98
CA PRO A 97 19.07 -19.12 10.02
C PRO A 97 17.70 -19.70 10.42
N PHE A 98 16.61 -19.02 10.05
CA PHE A 98 15.23 -19.35 10.44
C PHE A 98 14.36 -19.71 9.24
N SER A 99 14.92 -19.76 8.02
CA SER A 99 14.23 -20.17 6.81
C SER A 99 14.02 -21.70 6.81
N PRO A 100 12.84 -22.22 6.41
CA PRO A 100 12.52 -23.66 6.44
C PRO A 100 13.46 -24.56 5.64
#